data_AF-A0A937WCG3-F1
#
_entry.id   AF-A0A937WCG3-F1
#
_cell.length_a   1.000
_cell.length_b   1.000
_cell.length_c   1.000
_cell.angle_alpha   90.00
_cell.angle_beta   90.00
_cell.angle_gamma   90.00
#
_symmetry.space_group_name_H-M   'P 1'
#
loop_
_entity.id
_entity.type
_entity.pdbx_description
1 polymer ?
#
loop_
_entity_poly.entity_id
_entity_poly.type
_entity_poly.pdbx_seq_one_letter_code
_entity_poly.pdbx_strand_id
1 'polypeptide(L)'
;MGNSSANSNINVSESELAIDQDVAKEICSRLEFDGQRFRCGQYVAILMGKIIAIGDDFDEVQRALVAQEPNPHKGLICQVEEPIPDIIR
;
A
#
# COMPACT_ATOMS: atom_id res chain seq x y z
N MET A 1 19.10 -39.86 14.27
CA MET A 1 19.97 -38.69 14.54
C MET A 1 19.56 -37.59 13.59
N GLY A 2 19.30 -36.38 14.12
CA GLY A 2 19.49 -35.11 13.42
C GLY A 2 18.49 -34.79 12.32
N ASN A 3 17.46 -34.03 12.69
CA ASN A 3 16.34 -33.62 11.86
C ASN A 3 16.73 -32.67 10.72
N SER A 4 16.06 -32.90 9.58
CA SER A 4 15.50 -31.92 8.65
C SER A 4 16.12 -30.52 8.62
N SER A 5 16.87 -30.25 7.54
CA SER A 5 17.15 -28.91 7.05
C SER A 5 15.85 -28.13 6.89
N ALA A 6 15.67 -27.09 7.69
CA ALA A 6 14.57 -26.14 7.53
C ALA A 6 14.79 -25.36 6.21
N ASN A 7 13.89 -25.59 5.26
CA ASN A 7 13.76 -24.76 4.06
C ASN A 7 13.23 -23.38 4.47
N SER A 8 14.13 -22.43 4.71
CA SER A 8 13.79 -21.01 4.88
C SER A 8 13.57 -20.36 3.53
N ASN A 9 12.48 -20.70 2.84
CA ASN A 9 12.01 -20.01 1.63
C ASN A 9 10.60 -19.41 1.85
N ILE A 10 10.32 -18.98 3.09
CA ILE A 10 9.05 -18.39 3.47
C ILE A 10 9.09 -16.88 3.15
N ASN A 11 8.49 -16.52 2.01
CA ASN A 11 7.41 -15.53 1.98
C ASN A 11 7.75 -14.03 2.12
N VAL A 12 8.77 -13.55 1.40
CA VAL A 12 9.13 -12.12 1.36
C VAL A 12 8.01 -11.28 0.72
N SER A 13 7.33 -11.79 -0.31
CA SER A 13 6.29 -11.04 -1.04
C SER A 13 5.01 -10.77 -0.24
N GLU A 14 4.56 -11.70 0.61
CA GLU A 14 3.37 -11.45 1.48
C GLU A 14 3.67 -10.39 2.55
N SER A 15 4.92 -10.29 3.00
CA SER A 15 5.31 -9.28 3.98
C SER A 15 5.33 -7.87 3.37
N GLU A 16 5.81 -7.74 2.13
CA GLU A 16 5.86 -6.46 1.41
C GLU A 16 4.44 -5.92 1.15
N LEU A 17 3.52 -6.77 0.67
CA LEU A 17 2.14 -6.36 0.43
C LEU A 17 1.40 -6.02 1.72
N ALA A 18 1.64 -6.76 2.81
CA ALA A 18 1.04 -6.45 4.11
C ALA A 18 1.45 -5.06 4.62
N ILE A 19 2.72 -4.69 4.44
CA ILE A 19 3.22 -3.35 4.76
C ILE A 19 2.48 -2.29 3.93
N ASP A 20 2.36 -2.50 2.62
CA ASP A 20 1.68 -1.54 1.74
C ASP A 20 0.20 -1.36 2.12
N GLN A 21 -0.46 -2.45 2.52
CA GLN A 21 -1.84 -2.43 3.02
C GLN A 21 -1.98 -1.67 4.35
N ASP A 22 -1.03 -1.82 5.26
CA ASP A 22 -1.09 -1.11 6.55
C ASP A 22 -0.91 0.40 6.37
N VAL A 23 -0.04 0.82 5.45
CA VAL A 23 0.07 2.23 5.05
C VAL A 23 -1.22 2.73 4.42
N ALA A 24 -1.83 1.97 3.50
CA ALA A 24 -3.10 2.34 2.89
C ALA A 24 -4.22 2.54 3.92
N LYS A 25 -4.32 1.61 4.91
CA LYS A 25 -5.30 1.73 6.00
C LYS A 25 -5.06 2.98 6.84
N GLU A 26 -3.81 3.29 7.16
CA GLU A 26 -3.48 4.49 7.94
C GLU A 26 -3.86 5.77 7.17
N ILE A 27 -3.54 5.84 5.88
CA ILE A 27 -3.93 6.95 4.99
C ILE A 27 -5.45 7.11 4.97
N CYS A 28 -6.22 6.04 4.72
CA CYS A 28 -7.68 6.14 4.66
C CYS A 28 -8.30 6.45 6.04
N SER A 29 -7.67 6.05 7.13
CA SER A 29 -8.19 6.31 8.49
C SER A 29 -7.96 7.74 8.96
N ARG A 30 -6.81 8.34 8.60
CA ARG A 30 -6.38 9.65 9.14
C ARG A 30 -6.35 10.76 8.10
N LEU A 31 -6.42 10.42 6.81
CA LEU A 31 -6.13 11.32 5.70
C LEU A 31 -4.76 12.00 5.81
N GLU A 32 -3.84 11.39 6.57
CA GLU A 32 -2.50 11.88 6.82
C GLU A 32 -1.56 10.70 7.09
N PHE A 33 -0.38 10.72 6.49
CA PHE A 33 0.69 9.74 6.69
C PHE A 33 2.03 10.42 6.45
N ASP A 34 3.00 10.19 7.34
CA ASP A 34 4.35 10.77 7.28
C ASP A 34 4.37 12.31 7.07
N GLY A 35 3.43 13.02 7.72
CA GLY A 35 3.28 14.48 7.60
C GLY A 35 2.69 14.97 6.27
N GLN A 36 2.34 14.05 5.36
CA GLN A 36 1.64 14.35 4.12
C GLN A 36 0.13 14.16 4.29
N ARG A 37 -0.66 15.14 3.86
CA ARG A 37 -2.12 15.08 3.87
C ARG A 37 -2.69 14.62 2.54
N PHE A 38 -3.76 13.85 2.61
CA PHE A 38 -4.46 13.27 1.47
C PHE A 38 -5.87 13.83 1.39
N ARG A 39 -6.40 13.89 0.18
CA ARG A 39 -7.79 14.26 -0.07
C ARG A 39 -8.56 13.02 -0.51
N CYS A 40 -9.82 12.95 -0.11
CA CYS A 40 -10.71 11.91 -0.59
C CYS A 40 -10.83 11.96 -2.12
N GLY A 41 -10.91 10.80 -2.74
CA GLY A 41 -10.93 10.62 -4.19
C GLY A 41 -9.55 10.49 -4.84
N GLN A 42 -8.46 10.85 -4.14
CA GLN A 42 -7.10 10.71 -4.69
C GLN A 42 -6.67 9.24 -4.74
N TYR A 43 -5.83 8.92 -5.70
CA TYR A 43 -5.13 7.64 -5.79
C TYR A 43 -3.72 7.78 -5.22
N VAL A 44 -3.29 6.79 -4.44
CA VAL A 44 -1.97 6.74 -3.82
C VAL A 44 -1.31 5.42 -4.19
N ALA A 45 -0.13 5.50 -4.81
CA ALA A 45 0.73 4.35 -5.04
C ALA A 45 1.70 4.17 -3.87
N ILE A 46 1.72 2.96 -3.31
CA ILE A 46 2.54 2.55 -2.19
C ILE A 46 3.43 1.39 -2.65
N LEU A 47 4.70 1.42 -2.27
CA LEU A 47 5.66 0.35 -2.55
C LEU A 47 6.61 0.22 -1.37
N MET A 48 6.66 -0.98 -0.78
CA MET A 48 7.49 -1.28 0.39
C MET A 48 7.29 -0.29 1.54
N GLY A 49 6.03 0.08 1.80
CA GLY A 49 5.62 1.02 2.86
C GLY A 49 5.91 2.48 2.57
N LYS A 50 6.30 2.83 1.34
CA LYS A 50 6.58 4.20 0.93
C LYS A 50 5.60 4.67 -0.11
N ILE A 51 5.25 5.94 -0.03
CA ILE A 51 4.42 6.59 -1.03
C ILE A 51 5.30 6.99 -2.21
N ILE A 52 4.95 6.48 -3.39
CA ILE A 52 5.73 6.67 -4.61
C ILE A 52 5.07 7.72 -5.52
N ALA A 53 3.73 7.76 -5.52
CA ALA A 53 2.97 8.71 -6.32
C ALA A 53 1.59 8.98 -5.70
N ILE A 54 1.07 10.18 -5.95
CA ILE A 54 -0.28 10.61 -5.58
C ILE A 54 -0.84 11.38 -6.76
N GLY A 55 -2.10 11.12 -7.10
CA GLY A 55 -2.76 11.80 -8.20
C GLY A 55 -4.28 11.70 -8.11
N ASP A 56 -4.96 12.48 -8.95
CA ASP A 56 -6.42 12.44 -9.05
C ASP A 56 -6.89 11.45 -10.15
N ASP A 57 -5.94 10.85 -10.90
CA ASP A 57 -6.15 9.89 -11.98
C ASP A 57 -5.43 8.57 -11.70
N PHE A 58 -6.14 7.45 -11.84
CA PHE A 58 -5.59 6.12 -11.57
C PHE A 58 -4.48 5.75 -12.54
N ASP A 59 -4.64 6.03 -13.84
CA ASP A 59 -3.67 5.62 -14.86
C ASP A 59 -2.35 6.36 -14.69
N GLU A 60 -2.38 7.63 -14.29
CA GLU A 60 -1.18 8.40 -13.95
C GLU A 60 -0.42 7.79 -12.78
N VAL A 61 -1.11 7.49 -11.69
CA VAL A 61 -0.52 6.88 -10.49
C VAL A 61 -0.01 5.47 -10.78
N GLN A 62 -0.73 4.69 -11.59
CA GLN A 62 -0.29 3.37 -12.03
C GLN A 62 0.96 3.43 -12.89
N ARG A 63 1.03 4.36 -13.85
CA ARG A 63 2.24 4.56 -14.66
C ARG A 63 3.45 4.92 -13.79
N ALA A 64 3.26 5.77 -12.78
CA ALA A 64 4.33 6.14 -11.86
C ALA A 64 4.80 4.95 -11.01
N LEU A 65 3.89 4.09 -10.54
CA LEU A 65 4.23 2.86 -9.84
C LEU A 65 5.01 1.90 -10.75
N VAL A 66 4.51 1.62 -11.96
CA VAL A 66 5.15 0.73 -12.93
C VAL A 66 6.52 1.23 -13.37
N ALA A 67 6.72 2.55 -13.45
CA ALA A 67 8.03 3.13 -13.75
C ALA A 67 9.07 2.86 -12.67
N GLN A 68 8.66 2.64 -11.42
CA GLN A 68 9.54 2.36 -10.28
C GLN A 68 9.67 0.85 -10.02
N GLU A 69 8.58 0.11 -10.14
CA GLU A 69 8.53 -1.35 -10.00
C GLU A 69 7.65 -1.94 -11.11
N PRO A 70 8.25 -2.46 -12.19
CA PRO A 70 7.52 -3.04 -13.30
C PRO A 70 6.79 -4.35 -12.97
N ASN A 71 7.12 -5.00 -11.85
CA ASN A 71 6.46 -6.23 -11.44
C ASN A 71 5.02 -5.95 -10.95
N PRO A 72 3.97 -6.43 -11.66
CA PRO A 72 2.58 -6.16 -11.29
C PRO A 72 2.14 -6.84 -9.99
N HIS A 73 2.96 -7.74 -9.44
CA HIS A 73 2.71 -8.40 -8.16
C HIS A 73 3.30 -7.64 -6.96
N LYS A 74 3.90 -6.47 -7.19
CA LYS A 74 4.48 -5.62 -6.14
C LYS A 74 3.82 -4.24 -6.16
N GLY A 75 3.76 -3.65 -4.97
CA GLY A 75 3.12 -2.36 -4.75
C GLY A 75 1.59 -2.46 -4.68
N LEU A 76 0.99 -1.39 -4.18
CA LEU A 76 -0.44 -1.23 -3.98
C LEU A 76 -0.87 0.15 -4.46
N ILE A 77 -2.02 0.23 -5.12
CA ILE A 77 -2.69 1.51 -5.36
C ILE A 77 -4.00 1.49 -4.60
N CYS A 78 -4.21 2.49 -3.74
CA CYS A 78 -5.48 2.67 -3.04
C CYS A 78 -6.10 4.02 -3.42
N GLN A 79 -7.43 4.05 -3.52
CA GLN A 79 -8.16 5.30 -3.52
C GLN A 79 -8.40 5.73 -2.07
N VAL A 80 -8.15 7.00 -1.78
CA VAL A 80 -8.42 7.58 -0.47
C VAL A 80 -9.92 7.79 -0.35
N GLU A 81 -10.57 7.00 0.50
CA GLU A 81 -12.00 7.11 0.76
C GLU A 81 -12.25 7.91 2.04
N GLU A 82 -13.47 8.46 2.18
CA GLU A 82 -13.87 9.08 3.44
C GLU A 82 -13.90 8.00 4.54
N PRO A 83 -13.36 8.29 5.75
CA PRO A 83 -13.52 7.39 6.88
C PRO A 83 -15.02 7.20 7.14
N ILE A 84 -15.52 5.97 7.00
CA ILE A 84 -16.92 5.68 7.30
C ILE A 84 -17.13 6.00 8.79
N PRO A 85 -17.96 7.00 9.15
CA PRO A 85 -18.23 7.26 10.56
C PRO A 85 -18.94 6.04 11.12
N ASP A 86 -18.35 5.41 12.13
CA ASP A 86 -18.94 4.28 12.81
C ASP A 86 -20.20 4.78 13.53
N ILE A 87 -21.37 4.56 12.95
CA ILE A 87 -22.65 4.96 13.54
C ILE A 87 -22.96 3.97 14.65
N ILE A 88 -22.50 4.25 15.87
CA ILE A 88 -22.97 3.53 17.06
C ILE A 88 -24.45 3.89 17.26
N ARG A 89 -25.34 2.90 17.12
CA ARG A 89 -26.80 3.03 17.28
C ARG A 89 -27.27 2.36 18.56
#